data_AF-A0AAE1EUS7-F1
#
_entry.id   AF-A0AAE1EUS7-F1
#
_cell.length_a   1.000
_cell.length_b   1.000
_cell.length_c   1.000
_cell.angle_alpha   90.00
_cell.angle_beta   90.00
_cell.angle_gamma   90.00
#
_symmetry.space_group_name_H-M   'P 1'
#
loop_
_entity.id
_entity.type
_entity.pdbx_description
1 polymer ?
#
loop_
_entity_poly.entity_id
_entity_poly.type
_entity_poly.pdbx_seq_one_letter_code
_entity_poly.pdbx_strand_id
1 'polypeptide(L)'
;MEFGATTQFWGIYIFLINRIHRELQRCVKMNDVDGYIDVFPAVLDVFFALHRPNYTRWGTLFIQRLLTADPALRDVLQKGAFSVWRTLKNYSRSAVDLSLEQSVNRDSASSMRGIVSFRNSETALRRWSLTMTQRALAVTELRALTGLEISEQATAQCRPSRIRKDNDQMKFLSEKIDESCNPFSVDALTSLVNVATGYAASKTTENYLLKTLQWGSNAREKFQEWKSNSGSFLQPVKRTKIQNFAAENVKRKVKVPALQKAISNAEGLRDAFIRLTVAVGEEIGFYLRNVLSFPIISYPLSIVHCDGSRVKTDKAALLNMLESMQTVPFTENDLPQEYAQIFDGGLLLHSTVSQTNIGASYGSIARSMLSTV
;
A
#
# COMPACT_ATOMS: atom_id res chain seq x y z
N MET A 1 22.73 35.17 -4.79
CA MET A 1 23.30 33.85 -4.48
C MET A 1 22.37 32.83 -5.11
N GLU A 2 22.76 32.21 -6.23
CA GLU A 2 21.98 31.10 -6.78
C GLU A 2 22.18 29.90 -5.87
N PHE A 3 21.12 29.49 -5.17
CA PHE A 3 21.15 28.32 -4.32
C PHE A 3 21.35 27.06 -5.17
N GLY A 4 22.15 26.10 -4.69
CA GLY A 4 22.37 24.82 -5.39
C GLY A 4 21.07 24.02 -5.55
N ALA A 5 21.02 23.10 -6.52
CA ALA A 5 19.81 22.34 -6.85
C ALA A 5 19.25 21.58 -5.63
N THR A 6 20.13 21.02 -4.79
CA THR A 6 19.73 20.34 -3.55
C THR A 6 19.09 21.31 -2.55
N THR A 7 19.66 22.50 -2.38
CA THR A 7 19.10 23.56 -1.55
C THR A 7 17.72 24.00 -2.02
N GLN A 8 17.56 24.20 -3.34
CA GLN A 8 16.28 24.59 -3.94
C GLN A 8 15.20 23.52 -3.69
N PHE A 9 15.54 22.24 -3.88
CA PHE A 9 14.62 21.13 -3.60
C PHE A 9 14.17 21.10 -2.13
N TRP A 10 15.09 21.30 -1.19
CA TRP A 10 14.73 21.41 0.23
C TRP A 10 13.91 22.67 0.53
N GLY A 11 14.18 23.79 -0.14
CA GLY A 11 13.33 24.98 -0.08
C GLY A 11 11.89 24.68 -0.50
N ILE A 12 11.69 23.91 -1.57
CA ILE A 12 10.37 23.43 -2.00
C ILE A 12 9.76 22.56 -0.90
N TYR A 13 10.50 21.57 -0.37
CA TYR A 13 9.98 20.70 0.70
C TYR A 13 9.55 21.49 1.94
N ILE A 14 10.38 22.43 2.39
CA ILE A 14 10.08 23.31 3.51
C ILE A 14 8.83 24.13 3.22
N PHE A 15 8.70 24.69 2.01
CA PHE A 15 7.48 25.39 1.60
C PHE A 15 6.24 24.48 1.64
N LEU A 16 6.31 23.26 1.11
CA LEU A 16 5.20 22.30 1.13
C LEU A 16 4.76 21.96 2.56
N ILE A 17 5.69 21.69 3.46
CA ILE A 17 5.37 21.30 4.84
C ILE A 17 5.02 22.52 5.69
N ASN A 18 5.91 23.51 5.78
CA ASN A 18 5.76 24.62 6.70
C ASN A 18 4.74 25.66 6.24
N ARG A 19 4.55 25.84 4.93
CA ARG A 19 3.57 26.79 4.42
C ARG A 19 2.28 26.08 4.06
N ILE A 20 2.28 25.16 3.11
CA ILE A 20 1.01 24.59 2.62
C ILE A 20 0.36 23.69 3.66
N HIS A 21 1.06 22.67 4.17
CA HIS A 21 0.45 21.70 5.08
C HIS A 21 0.05 22.33 6.42
N ARG A 22 0.92 23.13 7.04
CA ARG A 22 0.61 23.81 8.31
C ARG A 22 -0.53 24.81 8.18
N GLU A 23 -0.58 25.62 7.11
CA GLU A 23 -1.71 26.55 6.92
C GLU A 23 -3.01 25.79 6.69
N LEU A 24 -3.00 24.73 5.89
CA LEU A 24 -4.19 23.90 5.70
C LEU A 24 -4.71 23.33 7.04
N GLN A 25 -3.79 22.82 7.88
CA GLN A 25 -4.13 22.36 9.23
C GLN A 25 -4.68 23.51 10.07
N ARG A 26 -4.03 24.67 10.08
CA ARG A 26 -4.50 25.87 10.80
C ARG A 26 -5.92 26.21 10.41
N CYS A 27 -6.22 26.23 9.11
CA CYS A 27 -7.55 26.54 8.60
C CYS A 27 -8.61 25.59 9.16
N VAL A 28 -8.34 24.28 9.16
CA VAL A 28 -9.23 23.28 9.77
C VAL A 28 -9.32 23.45 11.29
N LYS A 29 -8.20 23.66 11.99
CA LYS A 29 -8.17 23.81 13.45
C LYS A 29 -8.90 25.06 13.94
N MET A 30 -8.95 26.11 13.11
CA MET A 30 -9.57 27.39 13.44
C MET A 30 -10.96 27.58 12.80
N ASN A 31 -11.42 26.65 11.96
CA ASN A 31 -12.63 26.80 11.15
C ASN A 31 -12.57 27.99 10.17
N ASP A 32 -11.37 28.30 9.67
CA ASP A 32 -11.11 29.37 8.71
C ASP A 32 -11.32 28.84 7.29
N VAL A 33 -12.55 29.04 6.80
CA VAL A 33 -12.99 28.48 5.52
C VAL A 33 -12.41 29.24 4.34
N ASP A 34 -12.19 30.56 4.46
CA ASP A 34 -11.64 31.39 3.38
C ASP A 34 -10.15 31.09 3.19
N GLY A 35 -9.38 31.04 4.30
CA GLY A 35 -7.99 30.59 4.26
C GLY A 35 -7.85 29.16 3.74
N TYR A 36 -8.81 28.27 4.01
CA TYR A 36 -8.81 26.94 3.41
C TYR A 36 -8.98 27.01 1.88
N ILE A 37 -9.90 27.86 1.39
CA ILE A 37 -10.13 28.05 -0.04
C ILE A 37 -8.85 28.55 -0.72
N ASP A 38 -8.13 29.47 -0.09
CA ASP A 38 -6.94 30.08 -0.67
C ASP A 38 -5.75 29.11 -0.75
N VAL A 39 -5.59 28.26 0.27
CA VAL A 39 -4.42 27.36 0.38
C VAL A 39 -4.63 26.03 -0.35
N PHE A 40 -5.86 25.52 -0.40
CA PHE A 40 -6.13 24.19 -0.96
C PHE A 40 -5.76 24.01 -2.44
N PRO A 41 -5.87 25.00 -3.34
CA PRO A 41 -5.36 24.91 -4.71
C PRO A 41 -3.88 24.52 -4.79
N ALA A 42 -3.03 25.05 -3.88
CA ALA A 42 -1.62 24.69 -3.84
C ALA A 42 -1.39 23.22 -3.41
N VAL A 43 -2.28 22.67 -2.58
CA VAL A 43 -2.29 21.23 -2.25
C VAL A 43 -2.67 20.41 -3.48
N LEU A 44 -3.66 20.86 -4.25
CA LEU A 44 -4.06 20.20 -5.49
C LEU A 44 -2.91 20.17 -6.50
N ASP A 45 -2.13 21.23 -6.62
CA ASP A 45 -0.94 21.28 -7.49
C ASP A 45 0.03 20.13 -7.17
N VAL A 46 0.29 19.88 -5.88
CA VAL A 46 1.10 18.75 -5.44
C VAL A 46 0.47 17.41 -5.85
N PHE A 47 -0.85 17.25 -5.69
CA PHE A 47 -1.55 16.04 -6.10
C PHE A 47 -1.54 15.80 -7.61
N PHE A 48 -1.63 16.87 -8.41
CA PHE A 48 -1.51 16.80 -9.86
C PHE A 48 -0.08 16.40 -10.27
N ALA A 49 0.93 17.02 -9.64
CA ALA A 49 2.31 16.71 -9.92
C ALA A 49 2.67 15.25 -9.57
N LEU A 50 2.23 14.78 -8.39
CA LEU A 50 2.55 13.44 -7.86
C LEU A 50 1.55 12.34 -8.26
N HIS A 51 0.73 12.61 -9.28
CA HIS A 51 -0.19 11.63 -9.86
C HIS A 51 -1.15 10.98 -8.84
N ARG A 52 -1.98 11.82 -8.23
CA ARG A 52 -3.03 11.43 -7.28
C ARG A 52 -4.43 11.67 -7.86
N PRO A 53 -4.84 10.91 -8.91
CA PRO A 53 -5.99 11.24 -9.76
C PRO A 53 -7.34 11.34 -9.03
N ASN A 54 -7.54 10.55 -7.98
CA ASN A 54 -8.77 10.63 -7.17
C ASN A 54 -8.82 11.94 -6.38
N TYR A 55 -7.72 12.28 -5.71
CA TYR A 55 -7.62 13.50 -4.91
C TYR A 55 -7.64 14.75 -5.78
N THR A 56 -7.00 14.73 -6.96
CA THR A 56 -7.03 15.87 -7.89
C THR A 56 -8.43 16.12 -8.43
N ARG A 57 -9.12 15.08 -8.93
CA ARG A 57 -10.48 15.21 -9.49
C ARG A 57 -11.46 15.69 -8.44
N TRP A 58 -11.62 14.94 -7.35
CA TRP A 58 -12.63 15.22 -6.34
C TRP A 58 -12.27 16.45 -5.51
N GLY A 59 -10.98 16.69 -5.26
CA GLY A 59 -10.52 17.91 -4.61
C GLY A 59 -10.78 19.16 -5.46
N THR A 60 -10.61 19.10 -6.78
CA THR A 60 -10.94 20.22 -7.68
C THR A 60 -12.45 20.49 -7.71
N LEU A 61 -13.29 19.45 -7.68
CA LEU A 61 -14.73 19.62 -7.57
C LEU A 61 -15.13 20.20 -6.20
N PHE A 62 -14.53 19.69 -5.12
CA PHE A 62 -14.79 20.15 -3.77
C PHE A 62 -14.49 21.65 -3.60
N ILE A 63 -13.32 22.11 -4.04
CA ILE A 63 -12.97 23.53 -3.96
C ILE A 63 -13.88 24.40 -4.83
N GLN A 64 -14.24 23.92 -6.03
CA GLN A 64 -15.17 24.63 -6.89
C GLN A 64 -16.54 24.78 -6.23
N ARG A 65 -17.05 23.72 -5.58
CA ARG A 65 -18.32 23.75 -4.84
C ARG A 65 -18.28 24.66 -3.63
N LEU A 66 -17.14 24.74 -2.94
CA LEU A 66 -16.94 25.69 -1.84
C LEU A 66 -16.90 27.15 -2.33
N LEU A 67 -16.27 27.41 -3.48
CA LEU A 67 -16.19 28.73 -4.09
C LEU A 67 -17.55 29.22 -4.61
N THR A 68 -18.36 28.32 -5.17
CA THR A 68 -19.70 28.64 -5.69
C THR A 68 -20.82 28.32 -4.68
N ALA A 69 -20.48 28.15 -3.39
CA ALA A 69 -21.47 27.86 -2.36
C ALA A 69 -22.40 29.06 -2.17
N ASP A 70 -23.67 28.79 -1.88
CA ASP A 70 -24.63 29.81 -1.47
C ASP A 70 -24.07 30.60 -0.26
N PRO A 71 -24.14 31.94 -0.24
CA PRO A 71 -23.74 32.75 0.90
C PRO A 71 -24.31 32.26 2.24
N ALA A 72 -25.54 31.75 2.27
CA ALA A 72 -26.14 31.18 3.48
C ALA A 72 -25.41 29.90 3.94
N LEU A 73 -25.01 29.03 3.01
CA LEU A 73 -24.18 27.87 3.33
C LEU A 73 -22.78 28.31 3.78
N ARG A 74 -22.21 29.35 3.16
CA ARG A 74 -20.90 29.90 3.54
C ARG A 74 -20.90 30.40 4.98
N ASP A 75 -21.94 31.12 5.38
CA ASP A 75 -22.16 31.60 6.74
C ASP A 75 -22.25 30.44 7.75
N VAL A 76 -23.00 29.39 7.43
CA VAL A 76 -23.09 28.18 8.27
C VAL A 76 -21.72 27.51 8.43
N LEU A 77 -20.94 27.40 7.36
CA LEU A 77 -19.59 26.83 7.40
C LEU A 77 -18.65 27.66 8.28
N GLN A 78 -18.65 28.99 8.12
CA GLN A 78 -17.83 29.92 8.92
C GLN A 78 -18.22 29.93 10.41
N LYS A 79 -19.51 29.73 10.72
CA LYS A 79 -20.03 29.64 12.10
C LYS A 79 -19.65 28.35 12.85
N GLY A 80 -19.01 27.40 12.18
CA GLY A 80 -18.47 26.19 12.84
C GLY A 80 -18.81 24.88 12.17
N ALA A 81 -19.58 24.88 11.07
CA ALA A 81 -19.96 23.62 10.40
C ALA A 81 -18.83 23.03 9.53
N PHE A 82 -17.76 23.77 9.26
CA PHE A 82 -16.64 23.28 8.44
C PHE A 82 -15.71 22.31 9.19
N SER A 83 -15.64 22.39 10.53
CA SER A 83 -14.76 21.55 11.36
C SER A 83 -15.37 21.30 12.74
N VAL A 84 -15.13 20.11 13.30
CA VAL A 84 -15.79 19.65 14.53
C VAL A 84 -14.88 19.85 15.73
N TRP A 85 -15.44 20.34 16.83
CA TRP A 85 -14.78 20.42 18.12
C TRP A 85 -15.11 19.19 18.97
N ARG A 86 -14.11 18.59 19.61
CA ARG A 86 -14.30 17.41 20.48
C ARG A 86 -13.91 17.65 21.93
N THR A 87 -13.10 18.65 22.19
CA THR A 87 -12.59 19.01 23.52
C THR A 87 -12.77 20.52 23.69
N LEU A 88 -12.66 21.09 24.89
CA LEU A 88 -12.74 22.55 25.07
C LEU A 88 -11.41 23.27 24.81
N LYS A 89 -10.39 22.57 24.31
CA LYS A 89 -9.06 23.13 24.09
C LYS A 89 -9.02 23.99 22.83
N ASN A 90 -8.30 25.11 22.88
CA ASN A 90 -7.99 25.90 21.71
C ASN A 90 -7.25 25.06 20.66
N TYR A 91 -7.45 25.36 19.37
CA TYR A 91 -6.76 24.70 18.25
C TYR A 91 -6.99 23.17 18.16
N SER A 92 -8.12 22.66 18.66
CA SER A 92 -8.40 21.22 18.72
C SER A 92 -9.47 20.74 17.73
N ARG A 93 -10.04 21.65 16.92
CA ARG A 93 -11.02 21.25 15.88
C ARG A 93 -10.40 20.25 14.91
N SER A 94 -11.21 19.44 14.26
CA SER A 94 -10.74 18.46 13.28
C SER A 94 -11.69 18.41 12.10
N ALA A 95 -11.21 17.92 10.96
CA ALA A 95 -12.06 17.72 9.79
C ALA A 95 -13.23 16.80 10.17
N VAL A 96 -14.44 17.13 9.69
CA VAL A 96 -15.68 16.42 10.02
C VAL A 96 -15.55 14.92 9.77
N ASP A 97 -14.97 14.55 8.64
CA ASP A 97 -14.76 13.15 8.23
C ASP A 97 -13.84 12.40 9.22
N LEU A 98 -12.69 12.99 9.56
CA LEU A 98 -11.76 12.41 10.54
C LEU A 98 -12.41 12.27 11.93
N SER A 99 -13.20 13.27 12.34
CA SER A 99 -13.95 13.22 13.60
C SER A 99 -14.96 12.08 13.59
N LEU A 100 -15.70 11.92 12.49
CA LEU A 100 -16.69 10.86 12.30
C LEU A 100 -16.02 9.47 12.29
N GLU A 101 -14.86 9.32 11.66
CA GLU A 101 -14.07 8.08 11.69
C GLU A 101 -13.63 7.73 13.12
N GLN A 102 -13.16 8.70 13.88
CA GLN A 102 -12.60 8.51 15.23
C GLN A 102 -13.66 8.44 16.35
N SER A 103 -14.92 8.73 16.06
CA SER A 103 -16.03 8.65 17.03
C SER A 103 -17.10 7.68 16.56
N VAL A 104 -18.03 8.15 15.73
CA VAL A 104 -19.25 7.42 15.36
C VAL A 104 -18.89 6.12 14.66
N ASN A 105 -18.02 6.13 13.65
CA ASN A 105 -17.63 4.91 12.94
C ASN A 105 -16.92 3.93 13.87
N ARG A 106 -15.97 4.40 14.68
CA ARG A 106 -15.23 3.57 15.63
C ARG A 106 -16.17 2.89 16.63
N ASP A 107 -17.16 3.62 17.15
CA ASP A 107 -18.02 3.15 18.23
C ASP A 107 -19.25 2.40 17.72
N SER A 108 -19.65 2.61 16.46
CA SER A 108 -20.73 1.85 15.83
C SER A 108 -20.25 0.60 15.08
N ALA A 109 -18.99 0.55 14.64
CA ALA A 109 -18.48 -0.52 13.79
C ALA A 109 -17.87 -1.67 14.60
N SER A 110 -17.95 -2.88 14.06
CA SER A 110 -17.22 -4.01 14.62
C SER A 110 -15.72 -3.80 14.46
N SER A 111 -14.98 -3.91 15.56
CA SER A 111 -13.50 -3.84 15.60
C SER A 111 -12.81 -4.85 14.68
N MET A 112 -13.49 -5.94 14.31
CA MET A 112 -12.91 -7.05 13.55
C MET A 112 -13.12 -6.97 12.03
N ARG A 113 -14.14 -6.22 11.55
CA ARG A 113 -14.47 -6.14 10.11
C ARG A 113 -14.59 -4.72 9.56
N GLY A 114 -14.63 -3.70 10.42
CA GLY A 114 -14.87 -2.32 10.03
C GLY A 114 -16.17 -2.15 9.21
N ILE A 115 -16.28 -1.03 8.47
CA ILE A 115 -17.42 -0.72 7.59
C ILE A 115 -17.31 -1.46 6.24
N VAL A 116 -16.20 -2.19 5.99
CA VAL A 116 -15.87 -2.78 4.68
C VAL A 116 -16.86 -3.86 4.24
N SER A 117 -17.52 -4.53 5.19
CA SER A 117 -18.45 -5.64 4.95
C SER A 117 -19.83 -5.25 4.42
N PHE A 118 -20.20 -3.96 4.36
CA PHE A 118 -21.57 -3.55 4.02
C PHE A 118 -21.82 -3.32 2.52
N ARG A 119 -20.77 -3.24 1.68
CA ARG A 119 -20.91 -2.80 0.27
C ARG A 119 -21.78 -3.70 -0.60
N ASN A 120 -21.97 -4.96 -0.20
CA ASN A 120 -22.68 -5.94 -1.01
C ASN A 120 -24.17 -6.11 -0.63
N SER A 121 -24.69 -5.34 0.35
CA SER A 121 -26.10 -5.41 0.76
C SER A 121 -26.67 -4.03 1.05
N GLU A 122 -27.60 -3.59 0.21
CA GLU A 122 -28.30 -2.31 0.38
C GLU A 122 -29.08 -2.26 1.71
N THR A 123 -29.71 -3.37 2.10
CA THR A 123 -30.42 -3.49 3.38
C THR A 123 -29.48 -3.31 4.57
N ALA A 124 -28.26 -3.86 4.49
CA ALA A 124 -27.27 -3.71 5.54
C ALA A 124 -26.77 -2.27 5.64
N LEU A 125 -26.56 -1.59 4.50
CA LEU A 125 -26.23 -0.18 4.44
C LEU A 125 -27.35 0.70 5.03
N ARG A 126 -28.61 0.46 4.65
CA ARG A 126 -29.77 1.21 5.18
C ARG A 126 -29.88 1.04 6.70
N ARG A 127 -29.76 -0.19 7.21
CA ARG A 127 -29.78 -0.48 8.65
C ARG A 127 -28.62 0.20 9.38
N TRP A 128 -27.43 0.19 8.78
CA TRP A 128 -26.27 0.88 9.30
C TRP A 128 -26.54 2.39 9.42
N SER A 129 -26.94 3.05 8.33
CA SER A 129 -27.21 4.48 8.30
C SER A 129 -28.26 4.92 9.33
N LEU A 130 -29.29 4.09 9.57
CA LEU A 130 -30.34 4.38 10.55
C LEU A 130 -29.89 4.15 12.00
N THR A 131 -29.00 3.17 12.25
CA THR A 131 -28.67 2.74 13.62
C THR A 131 -27.30 3.19 14.12
N MET A 132 -26.41 3.68 13.25
CA MET A 132 -25.02 3.98 13.62
C MET A 132 -24.90 5.00 14.76
N THR A 133 -25.71 6.07 14.74
CA THR A 133 -25.69 7.10 15.78
C THR A 133 -26.18 6.54 17.11
N GLN A 134 -27.27 5.77 17.10
CA GLN A 134 -27.82 5.15 18.31
C GLN A 134 -26.85 4.14 18.92
N ARG A 135 -26.17 3.33 18.09
CA ARG A 135 -25.12 2.39 18.54
C ARG A 135 -23.95 3.13 19.17
N ALA A 136 -23.46 4.18 18.53
CA ALA A 136 -22.36 4.99 19.05
C ALA A 136 -22.73 5.64 20.40
N LEU A 137 -23.96 6.15 20.53
CA LEU A 137 -24.47 6.69 21.80
C LEU A 137 -24.54 5.61 22.88
N ALA A 138 -25.15 4.45 22.61
CA ALA A 138 -25.24 3.36 23.57
C ALA A 138 -23.85 2.90 24.07
N VAL A 139 -22.88 2.78 23.18
CA VAL A 139 -21.50 2.43 23.54
C VAL A 139 -20.84 3.53 24.39
N THR A 140 -21.08 4.80 24.07
CA THR A 140 -20.54 5.93 24.82
C THR A 140 -21.10 5.96 26.24
N GLU A 141 -22.42 5.83 26.39
CA GLU A 141 -23.10 5.77 27.69
C GLU A 141 -22.63 4.57 28.52
N LEU A 142 -22.52 3.38 27.90
CA LEU A 142 -22.02 2.19 28.59
C LEU A 142 -20.58 2.37 29.08
N ARG A 143 -19.71 3.05 28.32
CA ARG A 143 -18.35 3.35 28.78
C ARG A 143 -18.35 4.32 29.96
N ALA A 144 -19.21 5.34 29.93
CA ALA A 144 -19.35 6.27 31.05
C ALA A 144 -19.84 5.54 32.32
N LEU A 145 -20.89 4.72 32.21
CA LEU A 145 -21.44 3.93 33.32
C LEU A 145 -20.46 2.91 33.90
N THR A 146 -19.56 2.37 33.07
CA THR A 146 -18.55 1.37 33.49
C THR A 146 -17.23 2.01 33.95
N GLY A 147 -17.11 3.34 33.93
CA GLY A 147 -15.86 4.03 34.23
C GLY A 147 -14.74 3.76 33.21
N LEU A 148 -15.08 3.24 32.03
CA LEU A 148 -14.17 3.00 30.90
C LEU A 148 -14.01 4.25 30.03
N GLU A 149 -14.20 5.43 30.61
CA GLU A 149 -13.95 6.68 29.90
C GLU A 149 -12.49 6.74 29.48
N ILE A 150 -12.27 6.91 28.18
CA ILE A 150 -10.95 7.23 27.66
C ILE A 150 -10.70 8.67 28.10
N SER A 151 -9.99 8.85 29.21
CA SER A 151 -9.57 10.18 29.66
C SER A 151 -8.89 10.91 28.50
N GLU A 152 -9.00 12.25 28.49
CA GLU A 152 -8.18 13.11 27.63
C GLU A 152 -6.71 12.97 28.06
N GLN A 153 -6.08 11.83 27.78
CA GLN A 153 -4.67 11.67 28.00
C GLN A 153 -3.95 12.76 27.19
N ALA A 154 -2.95 13.38 27.81
CA ALA A 154 -1.95 14.14 27.07
C ALA A 154 -1.57 13.30 25.85
N THR A 155 -1.72 13.90 24.67
CA THR A 155 -1.55 13.22 23.38
C THR A 155 -0.29 12.36 23.47
N ALA A 156 -0.28 11.12 23.00
CA ALA A 156 0.88 10.22 23.16
C ALA A 156 2.23 10.88 22.76
N GLN A 157 2.18 11.90 21.90
CA GLN A 157 3.28 12.77 21.48
C GLN A 157 3.87 13.68 22.59
N CYS A 158 3.08 14.09 23.58
CA CYS A 158 3.51 14.92 24.71
C CYS A 158 4.13 14.12 25.87
N ARG A 159 4.20 12.78 25.75
CA ARG A 159 4.81 11.95 26.79
C ARG A 159 6.32 12.24 26.88
N PRO A 160 6.92 12.40 28.07
CA PRO A 160 8.35 12.71 28.20
C PRO A 160 9.27 11.74 27.46
N SER A 161 8.95 10.44 27.47
CA SER A 161 9.71 9.41 26.73
C SER A 161 9.65 9.60 25.21
N ARG A 162 8.52 10.10 24.70
CA ARG A 162 8.32 10.39 23.28
C ARG A 162 9.09 11.62 22.87
N ILE A 163 9.01 12.70 23.66
CA ILE A 163 9.79 13.92 23.47
C ILE A 163 11.29 13.61 23.45
N ARG A 164 11.76 12.81 24.42
CA ARG A 164 13.17 12.39 24.47
C ARG A 164 13.58 11.65 23.20
N LYS A 165 12.80 10.65 22.78
CA LYS A 165 13.07 9.90 21.55
C LYS A 165 13.11 10.78 20.31
N ASP A 166 12.15 11.70 20.18
CA ASP A 166 12.07 12.59 19.02
C ASP A 166 13.28 13.57 19.00
N ASN A 167 13.72 14.06 20.17
CA ASN A 167 14.94 14.87 20.29
C ASN A 167 16.20 14.08 19.92
N ASP A 168 16.34 12.84 20.41
CA ASP A 168 17.47 11.98 20.09
C ASP A 168 17.53 11.68 18.58
N GLN A 169 16.37 11.41 17.97
CA GLN A 169 16.26 11.19 16.52
C GLN A 169 16.58 12.45 15.70
N MET A 170 16.14 13.62 16.17
CA MET A 170 16.44 14.89 15.52
C MET A 170 17.94 15.19 15.55
N LYS A 171 18.58 15.00 16.71
CA LYS A 171 20.03 15.17 16.86
C LYS A 171 20.80 14.24 15.92
N PHE A 172 20.45 12.95 15.91
CA PHE A 172 21.06 11.98 15.01
C PHE A 172 20.87 12.34 13.53
N LEU A 173 19.68 12.82 13.14
CA LEU A 173 19.41 13.25 11.78
C LEU A 173 20.26 14.47 11.39
N SER A 174 20.37 15.47 12.26
CA SER A 174 21.21 16.65 12.04
C SER A 174 22.67 16.26 11.84
N GLU A 175 23.22 15.43 12.74
CA GLU A 175 24.60 14.92 12.64
C GLU A 175 24.80 14.18 11.30
N LYS A 176 23.86 13.31 10.90
CA LYS A 176 23.95 12.59 9.63
C LYS A 176 23.87 13.48 8.40
N ILE A 177 23.08 14.56 8.43
CA ILE A 177 23.01 15.52 7.32
C ILE A 177 24.35 16.24 7.18
N ASP A 178 24.96 16.67 8.29
CA ASP A 178 26.26 17.34 8.29
C ASP A 178 27.40 16.41 7.84
N GLU A 179 27.37 15.13 8.22
CA GLU A 179 28.35 14.13 7.79
C GLU A 179 28.24 13.76 6.29
N SER A 180 27.02 13.73 5.74
CA SER A 180 26.78 13.20 4.39
C SER A 180 26.83 14.29 3.32
N CYS A 181 25.89 15.23 3.37
CA CYS A 181 25.78 16.33 2.43
C CYS A 181 24.82 17.36 3.03
N ASN A 182 25.37 18.40 3.66
CA ASN A 182 24.56 19.51 4.15
C ASN A 182 24.07 20.34 2.95
N PRO A 183 22.76 20.35 2.65
CA PRO A 183 22.21 21.00 1.47
C PRO A 183 22.27 22.53 1.55
N PHE A 184 22.68 23.12 2.68
CA PHE A 184 22.82 24.55 2.90
C PHE A 184 24.28 25.00 3.11
N SER A 185 25.25 24.09 2.91
CA SER A 185 26.67 24.43 2.95
C SER A 185 27.09 25.34 1.79
N VAL A 186 28.15 26.12 1.99
CA VAL A 186 28.68 27.06 0.97
C VAL A 186 29.24 26.31 -0.25
N ASP A 187 29.74 25.09 -0.04
CA ASP A 187 30.28 24.20 -1.08
C ASP A 187 29.19 23.31 -1.73
N ALA A 188 27.96 23.82 -1.83
CA ALA A 188 26.85 23.03 -2.34
C ALA A 188 27.09 22.57 -3.78
N LEU A 189 26.99 21.25 -3.98
CA LEU A 189 27.08 20.62 -5.29
C LEU A 189 26.06 21.21 -6.27
N THR A 190 26.48 21.37 -7.53
CA THR A 190 25.63 21.95 -8.60
C THR A 190 24.47 21.03 -8.98
N SER A 191 24.60 19.72 -8.78
CA SER A 191 23.56 18.73 -9.05
C SER A 191 22.68 18.45 -7.84
N LEU A 192 21.45 17.99 -8.08
CA LEU A 192 20.56 17.53 -7.03
C LEU A 192 21.06 16.20 -6.45
N VAL A 193 21.28 16.13 -5.13
CA VAL A 193 21.81 14.94 -4.44
C VAL A 193 20.81 14.38 -3.44
N ASN A 194 20.75 13.05 -3.34
CA ASN A 194 20.03 12.37 -2.27
C ASN A 194 20.86 12.39 -0.99
N VAL A 195 20.42 13.13 0.03
CA VAL A 195 21.16 13.29 1.30
C VAL A 195 21.38 11.95 2.03
N ALA A 196 20.48 10.97 1.87
CA ALA A 196 20.62 9.69 2.54
C ALA A 196 21.69 8.78 1.89
N THR A 197 21.98 8.95 0.60
CA THR A 197 22.86 8.04 -0.15
C THR A 197 24.07 8.74 -0.78
N GLY A 198 24.10 10.06 -0.83
CA GLY A 198 25.14 10.85 -1.49
C GLY A 198 25.11 10.81 -3.03
N TYR A 199 24.19 10.05 -3.65
CA TYR A 199 24.12 9.94 -5.11
C TYR A 199 23.40 11.13 -5.75
N ALA A 200 23.99 11.63 -6.84
CA ALA A 200 23.39 12.66 -7.68
C ALA A 200 22.22 12.10 -8.51
N ALA A 201 21.17 12.89 -8.64
CA ALA A 201 20.02 12.61 -9.51
C ALA A 201 20.42 12.76 -10.99
N SER A 202 19.70 12.07 -11.88
CA SER A 202 19.79 12.41 -13.30
C SER A 202 19.19 13.79 -13.58
N LYS A 203 19.60 14.42 -14.68
CA LYS A 203 19.07 15.74 -15.08
C LYS A 203 17.56 15.75 -15.29
N THR A 204 16.98 14.61 -15.70
CA THR A 204 15.53 14.44 -15.84
C THR A 204 14.82 14.50 -14.50
N THR A 205 15.31 13.77 -13.50
CA THR A 205 14.73 13.76 -12.15
C THR A 205 14.94 15.09 -11.44
N GLU A 206 16.12 15.70 -11.58
CA GLU A 206 16.38 17.05 -11.06
C GLU A 206 15.36 18.07 -11.59
N ASN A 207 15.20 18.15 -12.91
CA ASN A 207 14.26 19.09 -13.53
C ASN A 207 12.81 18.82 -13.10
N TYR A 208 12.42 17.53 -12.97
CA TYR A 208 11.08 17.17 -12.50
C TYR A 208 10.84 17.59 -11.04
N LEU A 209 11.78 17.29 -10.14
CA LEU A 209 11.65 17.60 -8.72
C LEU A 209 11.70 19.11 -8.44
N LEU A 210 12.56 19.86 -9.12
CA LEU A 210 12.64 21.32 -8.95
C LEU A 210 11.42 22.06 -9.51
N LYS A 211 10.81 21.54 -10.57
CA LYS A 211 9.62 22.17 -11.19
C LYS A 211 8.30 21.51 -10.79
N THR A 212 8.29 20.67 -9.76
CA THR A 212 7.12 19.87 -9.36
C THR A 212 5.87 20.72 -9.17
N LEU A 213 5.97 21.87 -8.49
CA LEU A 213 4.82 22.77 -8.28
C LEU A 213 4.30 23.39 -9.58
N GLN A 214 5.20 23.82 -10.48
CA GLN A 214 4.83 24.39 -11.78
C GLN A 214 4.11 23.35 -12.65
N TRP A 215 4.61 22.12 -12.69
CA TRP A 215 3.95 21.02 -13.39
C TRP A 215 2.55 20.73 -12.83
N GLY A 216 2.41 20.79 -11.51
CA GLY A 216 1.16 20.65 -10.80
C GLY A 216 0.13 21.71 -11.20
N SER A 217 0.51 22.99 -11.13
CA SER A 217 -0.35 24.12 -11.50
C SER A 217 -0.82 24.03 -12.95
N ASN A 218 0.11 23.81 -13.88
CA ASN A 218 -0.21 23.66 -15.31
C ASN A 218 -1.17 22.49 -15.56
N ALA A 219 -1.00 21.37 -14.85
CA ALA A 219 -1.88 20.22 -14.98
C ALA A 219 -3.27 20.47 -14.37
N ARG A 220 -3.34 21.22 -13.26
CA ARG A 220 -4.62 21.64 -12.67
C ARG A 220 -5.38 22.58 -13.58
N GLU A 221 -4.73 23.59 -14.14
CA GLU A 221 -5.35 24.56 -15.06
C GLU A 221 -5.93 23.87 -16.30
N LYS A 222 -5.15 22.99 -16.94
CA LYS A 222 -5.62 22.16 -18.05
C LYS A 222 -6.81 21.28 -17.65
N PHE A 223 -6.80 20.72 -16.45
CA PHE A 223 -7.93 19.93 -15.97
C PHE A 223 -9.18 20.80 -15.84
N GLN A 224 -9.07 22.03 -15.31
CA GLN A 224 -10.20 22.95 -15.09
C GLN A 224 -10.96 23.37 -16.36
N GLU A 225 -10.45 23.08 -17.56
CA GLU A 225 -11.18 23.20 -18.83
C GLU A 225 -12.51 22.42 -18.82
N TRP A 226 -12.68 21.45 -17.90
CA TRP A 226 -13.95 20.75 -17.72
C TRP A 226 -15.14 21.64 -17.37
N LYS A 227 -14.90 22.85 -16.84
CA LYS A 227 -15.96 23.84 -16.58
C LYS A 227 -16.72 24.22 -17.86
N SER A 228 -16.06 24.20 -19.01
CA SER A 228 -16.64 24.53 -20.32
C SER A 228 -17.23 23.31 -21.03
N ASN A 229 -16.77 22.09 -20.71
CA ASN A 229 -17.25 20.84 -21.29
C ASN A 229 -17.52 19.81 -20.18
N SER A 230 -18.77 19.70 -19.76
CA SER A 230 -19.23 18.85 -18.65
C SER A 230 -18.90 17.37 -18.81
N GLY A 231 -18.78 16.86 -20.05
CA GLY A 231 -18.41 15.48 -20.34
C GLY A 231 -16.94 15.15 -20.04
N SER A 232 -16.07 16.15 -19.93
CA SER A 232 -14.63 15.96 -19.74
C SER A 232 -14.22 15.71 -18.28
N PHE A 233 -15.05 16.06 -17.29
CA PHE A 233 -14.71 15.87 -15.87
C PHE A 233 -14.51 14.40 -15.48
N LEU A 234 -15.36 13.52 -16.03
CA LEU A 234 -15.31 12.08 -15.76
C LEU A 234 -14.21 11.37 -16.56
N GLN A 235 -13.64 12.03 -17.58
CA GLN A 235 -12.57 11.46 -18.40
C GLN A 235 -11.33 11.18 -17.57
N PRO A 236 -10.59 10.09 -17.86
CA PRO A 236 -9.38 9.74 -17.13
C PRO A 236 -8.39 10.91 -17.08
N VAL A 237 -7.96 11.28 -15.88
CA VAL A 237 -6.89 12.28 -15.72
C VAL A 237 -5.60 11.69 -16.30
N LYS A 238 -5.01 12.38 -17.28
CA LYS A 238 -3.78 11.96 -17.95
C LYS A 238 -2.69 11.68 -16.91
N ARG A 239 -2.13 10.47 -16.94
CA ARG A 239 -1.09 10.05 -16.00
C ARG A 239 0.26 10.58 -16.46
N THR A 240 0.94 11.34 -15.61
CA THR A 240 2.34 11.73 -15.85
C THR A 240 3.26 10.72 -15.17
N LYS A 241 4.33 10.31 -15.86
CA LYS A 241 5.33 9.42 -15.26
C LYS A 241 6.10 10.20 -14.19
N ILE A 242 6.04 9.74 -12.94
CA ILE A 242 6.78 10.34 -11.82
C ILE A 242 8.28 10.05 -12.01
N GLN A 243 9.09 11.11 -11.98
CA GLN A 243 10.56 11.02 -12.02
C GLN A 243 11.11 11.49 -10.67
N ASN A 244 11.48 10.53 -9.82
CA ASN A 244 12.07 10.79 -8.51
C ASN A 244 13.17 9.75 -8.25
N PHE A 245 13.91 9.90 -7.14
CA PHE A 245 14.95 8.95 -6.76
C PHE A 245 14.46 7.50 -6.66
N ALA A 246 13.20 7.25 -6.28
CA ALA A 246 12.65 5.90 -6.24
C ALA A 246 12.45 5.32 -7.66
N ALA A 247 12.03 6.15 -8.61
CA ALA A 247 11.88 5.76 -10.01
C ALA A 247 13.23 5.52 -10.71
N GLU A 248 14.28 6.22 -10.28
CA GLU A 248 15.66 5.98 -10.75
C GLU A 248 16.26 4.70 -10.17
N ASN A 249 16.02 4.45 -8.88
CA ASN A 249 16.55 3.30 -8.15
C ASN A 249 15.79 1.99 -8.40
N VAL A 250 14.93 1.93 -9.43
CA VAL A 250 14.29 0.67 -9.82
C VAL A 250 15.36 -0.28 -10.31
N LYS A 251 15.64 -1.32 -9.50
CA LYS A 251 16.55 -2.41 -9.87
C LYS A 251 16.22 -2.88 -11.27
N ARG A 252 17.14 -2.67 -12.22
CA ARG A 252 17.02 -3.27 -13.54
C ARG A 252 16.94 -4.77 -13.32
N LYS A 253 15.85 -5.40 -13.75
CA LYS A 253 15.79 -6.86 -13.85
C LYS A 253 16.81 -7.26 -14.91
N VAL A 254 18.05 -7.47 -14.49
CA VAL A 254 19.03 -8.12 -15.32
C VAL A 254 18.47 -9.52 -15.54
N LYS A 255 18.12 -9.85 -16.78
CA LYS A 255 17.81 -11.23 -17.16
C LYS A 255 19.12 -12.00 -17.06
N VAL A 256 19.43 -12.49 -15.87
CA VAL A 256 20.52 -13.42 -15.66
C VAL A 256 20.13 -14.72 -16.38
N PRO A 257 20.99 -15.30 -17.23
CA PRO A 257 20.71 -16.59 -17.87
C PRO A 257 20.30 -17.63 -16.83
N ALA A 258 19.31 -18.48 -17.15
CA ALA A 258 18.76 -19.45 -16.21
C ALA A 258 19.84 -20.34 -15.56
N LEU A 259 20.87 -20.71 -16.34
CA LEU A 259 22.03 -21.46 -15.88
C LEU A 259 22.84 -20.70 -14.82
N GLN A 260 23.15 -19.43 -15.05
CA GLN A 260 23.91 -18.60 -14.10
C GLN A 260 23.13 -18.35 -12.80
N LYS A 261 21.80 -18.22 -12.88
CA LYS A 261 20.92 -18.13 -11.72
C LYS A 261 20.90 -19.45 -10.94
N ALA A 262 20.87 -20.59 -11.62
CA ALA A 262 20.92 -21.90 -10.99
C ALA A 262 22.27 -22.16 -10.28
N ILE A 263 23.38 -21.77 -10.90
CA ILE A 263 24.72 -21.86 -10.30
C ILE A 263 24.79 -21.02 -9.02
N SER A 264 24.39 -19.74 -9.08
CA SER A 264 24.44 -18.85 -7.92
C SER A 264 23.56 -19.34 -6.75
N ASN A 265 22.40 -19.95 -7.04
CA ASN A 265 21.57 -20.54 -6.00
C ASN A 265 22.16 -21.83 -5.43
N ALA A 266 22.79 -22.66 -6.27
CA ALA A 266 23.50 -23.86 -5.80
C ALA A 266 24.69 -23.50 -4.92
N GLU A 267 25.44 -22.44 -5.26
CA GLU A 267 26.51 -21.88 -4.43
C GLU A 267 25.98 -21.34 -3.10
N GLY A 268 24.85 -20.61 -3.12
CA GLY A 268 24.20 -20.13 -1.90
C GLY A 268 23.74 -21.27 -0.97
N LEU A 269 23.20 -22.36 -1.54
CA LEU A 269 22.82 -23.56 -0.79
C LEU A 269 24.04 -24.31 -0.22
N ARG A 270 25.11 -24.44 -1.01
CA ARG A 270 26.39 -25.00 -0.56
C ARG A 270 26.94 -24.21 0.62
N ASP A 271 26.98 -22.89 0.53
CA ASP A 271 27.53 -22.03 1.58
C ASP A 271 26.65 -21.99 2.84
N ALA A 272 25.33 -22.16 2.69
CA ALA A 272 24.43 -22.36 3.82
C ALA A 272 24.66 -23.72 4.49
N PHE A 273 24.83 -24.78 3.71
CA PHE A 273 25.14 -26.12 4.23
C PHE A 273 26.48 -26.15 4.98
N ILE A 274 27.54 -25.56 4.41
CA ILE A 274 28.85 -25.45 5.07
C ILE A 274 28.70 -24.74 6.42
N ARG A 275 27.98 -23.61 6.47
CA ARG A 275 27.75 -22.88 7.72
C ARG A 275 26.98 -23.70 8.75
N LEU A 276 26.00 -24.48 8.31
CA LEU A 276 25.20 -25.33 9.20
C LEU A 276 26.02 -26.52 9.72
N THR A 277 26.88 -27.12 8.88
CA THR A 277 27.81 -28.17 9.29
C THR A 277 28.87 -27.67 10.28
N VAL A 278 29.40 -26.46 10.06
CA VAL A 278 30.34 -25.82 10.99
C VAL A 278 29.66 -25.51 12.33
N ALA A 279 28.50 -24.85 12.31
CA ALA A 279 27.79 -24.47 13.53
C ALA A 279 27.32 -25.67 14.36
N VAL A 280 26.85 -26.74 13.72
CA VAL A 280 26.38 -27.96 14.42
C VAL A 280 27.54 -28.86 14.83
N GLY A 281 28.61 -28.92 14.04
CA GLY A 281 29.81 -29.71 14.33
C GLY A 281 30.59 -29.21 15.55
N GLU A 282 30.46 -27.93 15.90
CA GLU A 282 31.05 -27.35 17.11
C GLU A 282 30.27 -27.70 18.40
N GLU A 283 28.96 -27.96 18.32
CA GLU A 283 28.12 -28.16 19.51
C GLU A 283 27.79 -29.62 19.82
N ILE A 284 27.53 -30.48 18.81
CA ILE A 284 26.93 -31.81 19.03
C ILE A 284 27.46 -32.78 17.98
N GLY A 285 28.16 -33.85 18.40
CA GLY A 285 28.77 -34.85 17.51
C GLY A 285 27.91 -35.21 16.29
N PHE A 286 28.45 -34.95 15.11
CA PHE A 286 27.71 -34.89 13.84
C PHE A 286 27.70 -36.23 13.08
N TYR A 287 26.51 -36.80 12.85
CA TYR A 287 26.33 -37.96 11.98
C TYR A 287 25.90 -37.55 10.57
N LEU A 288 26.89 -37.21 9.72
CA LEU A 288 26.70 -36.76 8.33
C LEU A 288 25.73 -37.64 7.52
N ARG A 289 25.80 -38.96 7.72
CA ARG A 289 24.98 -39.95 7.01
C ARG A 289 23.47 -39.73 7.22
N ASN A 290 23.06 -39.30 8.41
CA ASN A 290 21.65 -39.06 8.72
C ASN A 290 21.15 -37.75 8.09
N VAL A 291 21.97 -36.69 8.11
CA VAL A 291 21.62 -35.38 7.50
C VAL A 291 21.48 -35.48 5.99
N LEU A 292 22.37 -36.23 5.33
CA LEU A 292 22.29 -36.50 3.88
C LEU A 292 21.10 -37.39 3.48
N SER A 293 20.36 -37.95 4.44
CA SER A 293 19.14 -38.71 4.18
C SER A 293 17.92 -37.80 3.94
N PHE A 294 18.03 -36.50 4.21
CA PHE A 294 16.95 -35.53 4.02
C PHE A 294 17.31 -34.47 2.97
N PRO A 295 16.36 -33.95 2.18
CA PRO A 295 16.62 -32.88 1.23
C PRO A 295 17.09 -31.61 1.96
N ILE A 296 18.29 -31.12 1.65
CA ILE A 296 18.91 -29.93 2.25
C ILE A 296 18.36 -28.63 1.61
N ILE A 297 17.17 -28.70 1.02
CA ILE A 297 16.54 -27.61 0.27
C ILE A 297 15.25 -27.24 0.97
N SER A 298 14.92 -25.94 0.97
CA SER A 298 13.71 -25.43 1.64
C SER A 298 12.41 -26.06 1.11
N TYR A 299 12.43 -26.56 -0.13
CA TYR A 299 11.32 -27.26 -0.77
C TYR A 299 11.86 -28.35 -1.70
N PRO A 300 11.21 -29.52 -1.80
CA PRO A 300 11.61 -30.58 -2.73
C PRO A 300 11.66 -30.12 -4.19
N LEU A 301 12.68 -30.54 -4.96
CA LEU A 301 12.79 -30.23 -6.39
C LEU A 301 11.65 -30.80 -7.24
N SER A 302 10.86 -31.72 -6.69
CA SER A 302 9.63 -32.21 -7.32
C SER A 302 8.53 -31.15 -7.40
N ILE A 303 8.59 -30.08 -6.60
CA ILE A 303 7.57 -29.03 -6.54
C ILE A 303 8.11 -27.62 -6.78
N VAL A 304 9.44 -27.43 -6.74
CA VAL A 304 10.11 -26.16 -7.06
C VAL A 304 11.32 -26.37 -7.95
N HIS A 305 11.58 -25.40 -8.83
CA HIS A 305 12.84 -25.32 -9.53
C HIS A 305 13.96 -24.88 -8.57
N CYS A 306 15.22 -25.09 -8.94
CA CYS A 306 16.40 -24.62 -8.18
C CYS A 306 16.44 -23.10 -7.97
N ASP A 307 15.55 -22.35 -8.65
CA ASP A 307 15.38 -20.91 -8.48
C ASP A 307 14.26 -20.49 -7.52
N GLY A 308 13.66 -21.45 -6.81
CA GLY A 308 12.58 -21.25 -5.86
C GLY A 308 11.23 -20.98 -6.52
N SER A 309 11.15 -20.91 -7.84
CA SER A 309 9.87 -20.85 -8.54
C SER A 309 9.19 -22.22 -8.48
N ARG A 310 7.86 -22.22 -8.35
CA ARG A 310 7.09 -23.47 -8.34
C ARG A 310 7.22 -24.15 -9.69
N VAL A 311 7.41 -25.47 -9.69
CA VAL A 311 7.26 -26.29 -10.90
C VAL A 311 5.82 -26.13 -11.36
N LYS A 312 5.62 -25.45 -12.49
CA LYS A 312 4.31 -25.31 -13.11
C LYS A 312 4.18 -26.41 -14.14
N THR A 313 3.33 -27.39 -13.85
CA THR A 313 2.87 -28.33 -14.86
C THR A 313 1.82 -27.63 -15.73
N ASP A 314 1.87 -27.83 -17.05
CA ASP A 314 0.82 -27.35 -17.94
C ASP A 314 -0.52 -27.96 -17.51
N LYS A 315 -1.58 -27.14 -17.48
CA LYS A 315 -2.92 -27.60 -17.08
C LYS A 315 -3.42 -28.74 -17.97
N ALA A 316 -2.97 -28.79 -19.22
CA ALA A 316 -3.32 -29.82 -20.19
C ALA A 316 -2.57 -31.16 -19.99
N ALA A 317 -1.56 -31.22 -19.12
CA ALA A 317 -0.72 -32.41 -19.00
C ALA A 317 -1.49 -33.68 -18.58
N LEU A 318 -2.49 -33.53 -17.70
CA LEU A 318 -3.37 -34.65 -17.31
C LEU A 318 -4.28 -35.09 -18.46
N LEU A 319 -4.86 -34.12 -19.18
CA LEU A 319 -5.74 -34.39 -20.31
C LEU A 319 -4.99 -35.17 -21.40
N ASN A 320 -3.80 -34.72 -21.79
CA ASN A 320 -2.97 -35.39 -22.79
C ASN A 320 -2.62 -36.84 -22.37
N MET A 321 -2.44 -37.08 -21.07
CA MET A 321 -2.14 -38.42 -20.57
C MET A 321 -3.38 -39.32 -20.58
N LEU A 322 -4.56 -38.80 -20.23
CA LEU A 322 -5.84 -39.50 -20.36
C LEU A 322 -6.17 -39.80 -21.82
N GLU A 323 -5.97 -38.85 -22.74
CA GLU A 323 -6.11 -39.05 -24.19
C GLU A 323 -5.16 -40.15 -24.69
N SER A 324 -3.91 -40.18 -24.22
CA SER A 324 -2.95 -41.24 -24.59
C SER A 324 -3.32 -42.63 -24.06
N MET A 325 -4.18 -42.70 -23.04
CA MET A 325 -4.69 -43.94 -22.46
C MET A 325 -5.98 -44.42 -23.13
N GLN A 326 -6.63 -43.59 -23.96
CA GLN A 326 -7.76 -44.04 -24.76
C GLN A 326 -7.28 -44.99 -25.86
N THR A 327 -7.78 -46.22 -25.81
CA THR A 327 -7.47 -47.27 -26.79
C THR A 327 -8.47 -47.32 -27.95
N VAL A 328 -9.58 -46.58 -27.86
CA VAL A 328 -10.66 -46.58 -28.85
C VAL A 328 -10.97 -45.13 -29.25
N PRO A 329 -10.94 -44.79 -30.55
CA PRO A 329 -11.32 -43.46 -31.01
C PRO A 329 -12.82 -43.26 -30.77
N PHE A 330 -13.15 -42.28 -29.93
CA PHE A 330 -14.52 -41.91 -29.59
C PHE A 330 -14.98 -40.77 -30.50
N THR A 331 -16.09 -40.95 -31.22
CA THR A 331 -16.65 -39.91 -32.10
C THR A 331 -17.77 -39.14 -31.39
N GLU A 332 -17.95 -37.86 -31.72
CA GLU A 332 -18.98 -36.97 -31.12
C GLU A 332 -20.41 -37.56 -31.18
N ASN A 333 -20.68 -38.46 -32.13
CA ASN A 333 -21.95 -39.15 -32.30
C ASN A 333 -22.22 -40.27 -31.27
N ASP A 334 -21.20 -40.70 -30.53
CA ASP A 334 -21.30 -41.75 -29.51
C ASP A 334 -21.58 -41.17 -28.11
N LEU A 335 -21.64 -39.84 -27.98
CA LEU A 335 -22.00 -39.15 -26.74
C LEU A 335 -23.49 -39.37 -26.44
N PRO A 336 -23.87 -40.04 -25.34
CA PRO A 336 -25.27 -40.06 -24.91
C PRO A 336 -25.73 -38.62 -24.65
N GLN A 337 -26.76 -38.16 -25.38
CA GLN A 337 -27.21 -36.76 -25.44
C GLN A 337 -27.63 -36.14 -24.09
N GLU A 338 -27.66 -36.91 -23.00
CA GLU A 338 -28.19 -36.48 -21.71
C GLU A 338 -27.17 -36.48 -20.55
N TYR A 339 -25.90 -36.82 -20.78
CA TYR A 339 -24.91 -36.84 -19.68
C TYR A 339 -23.57 -36.22 -20.07
N ALA A 340 -23.23 -35.11 -19.41
CA ALA A 340 -21.86 -34.60 -19.35
C ALA A 340 -21.23 -35.06 -18.02
N GLN A 341 -20.17 -35.88 -18.08
CA GLN A 341 -19.36 -36.20 -16.90
C GLN A 341 -18.30 -35.10 -16.71
N ILE A 342 -18.43 -34.36 -15.60
CA ILE A 342 -17.46 -33.33 -15.21
C ILE A 342 -16.51 -33.96 -14.19
N PHE A 343 -15.22 -34.01 -14.54
CA PHE A 343 -14.17 -34.41 -13.62
C PHE A 343 -13.59 -33.19 -12.91
N ASP A 344 -13.93 -33.01 -11.63
CA ASP A 344 -13.27 -32.03 -10.76
C ASP A 344 -11.99 -32.66 -10.18
N GLY A 345 -10.84 -32.24 -10.70
CA GLY A 345 -9.54 -32.73 -10.25
C GLY A 345 -9.23 -32.44 -8.78
N GLY A 346 -9.80 -31.37 -8.20
CA GLY A 346 -9.68 -31.07 -6.77
C GLY A 346 -10.47 -32.04 -5.92
N LEU A 347 -11.70 -32.35 -6.32
CA LEU A 347 -12.55 -33.35 -5.65
C LEU A 347 -11.93 -34.74 -5.73
N LEU A 348 -11.48 -35.16 -6.91
CA LEU A 348 -10.76 -36.43 -7.10
C LEU A 348 -9.55 -36.52 -6.17
N LEU A 349 -8.73 -35.47 -6.09
CA LEU A 349 -7.54 -35.46 -5.24
C LEU A 349 -7.91 -35.62 -3.77
N HIS A 350 -8.90 -34.87 -3.29
CA HIS A 350 -9.36 -34.97 -1.91
C HIS A 350 -9.98 -36.34 -1.58
N SER A 351 -10.67 -36.95 -2.54
CA SER A 351 -11.30 -38.26 -2.41
C SER A 351 -10.25 -39.37 -2.35
N THR A 352 -9.22 -39.31 -3.21
CA THR A 352 -8.13 -40.29 -3.21
C THR A 352 -7.23 -40.13 -1.98
N VAL A 353 -6.88 -38.89 -1.61
CA VAL A 353 -6.00 -38.63 -0.45
C VAL A 353 -6.67 -39.05 0.86
N SER A 354 -7.99 -38.90 0.98
CA SER A 354 -8.73 -39.34 2.17
C SER A 354 -8.85 -40.86 2.30
N GLN A 355 -8.69 -41.60 1.20
CA GLN A 355 -8.70 -43.07 1.17
C GLN A 355 -7.29 -43.68 1.30
N THR A 356 -6.23 -42.91 1.05
CA THR A 356 -4.84 -43.38 1.18
C THR A 356 -4.34 -43.27 2.63
N ASN A 357 -3.77 -44.36 3.15
CA ASN A 357 -3.09 -44.35 4.45
C ASN A 357 -1.92 -43.35 4.48
N ILE A 358 -1.60 -42.87 5.69
CA ILE A 358 -0.43 -42.02 5.98
C ILE A 358 0.83 -42.70 5.42
N GLY A 359 1.45 -42.09 4.40
CA GLY A 359 2.66 -42.62 3.74
C GLY A 359 2.55 -42.86 2.23
N ALA A 360 1.41 -42.57 1.60
CA ALA A 360 1.27 -42.68 0.14
C ALA A 360 2.18 -41.68 -0.60
N SER A 361 3.01 -42.20 -1.51
CA SER A 361 3.82 -41.38 -2.41
C SER A 361 2.97 -40.60 -3.41
N TYR A 362 3.44 -39.45 -3.90
CA TYR A 362 2.76 -38.71 -4.98
C TYR A 362 2.48 -39.58 -6.21
N GLY A 363 3.39 -40.51 -6.54
CA GLY A 363 3.20 -41.45 -7.66
C GLY A 363 2.13 -42.51 -7.42
N SER A 364 1.89 -42.94 -6.18
CA SER A 364 0.78 -43.85 -5.86
C SER A 364 -0.56 -43.14 -5.89
N ILE A 365 -0.62 -41.89 -5.42
CA ILE A 365 -1.83 -41.06 -5.50
C ILE A 365 -2.19 -40.81 -6.96
N ALA A 366 -1.22 -40.41 -7.80
CA ALA A 366 -1.46 -40.17 -9.22
C ALA A 366 -1.98 -41.41 -9.96
N ARG A 367 -1.42 -42.59 -9.70
CA ARG A 367 -1.89 -43.86 -10.28
C ARG A 367 -3.30 -44.23 -9.81
N SER A 368 -3.61 -44.00 -8.54
CA SER A 368 -4.95 -44.26 -7.99
C SER A 368 -6.00 -43.32 -8.61
N MET A 369 -5.66 -42.04 -8.80
CA MET A 369 -6.54 -41.08 -9.48
C MET A 369 -6.79 -41.48 -10.93
N LEU A 370 -5.75 -41.90 -11.66
CA LEU A 370 -5.87 -42.39 -13.04
C LEU A 370 -6.70 -43.68 -13.15
N SER A 371 -6.76 -44.52 -12.11
CA SER A 371 -7.59 -45.72 -12.12
C SER A 371 -9.07 -45.49 -11.77
N THR A 372 -9.42 -44.28 -11.33
CA THR A 372 -10.79 -43.90 -10.94
C THR A 372 -11.56 -43.19 -12.07
N VAL A 373 -10.83 -42.83 -13.13
CA VAL A 373 -11.31 -42.27 -14.40
C VAL A 373 -11.23 -43.38 -15.43
#